data_AF-A0AAD6RTR1-F1
#
_entry.id   AF-A0AAD6RTR1-F1
#
_cell.length_a   1.000
_cell.length_b   1.000
_cell.length_c   1.000
_cell.angle_alpha   90.00
_cell.angle_beta   90.00
_cell.angle_gamma   90.00
#
_symmetry.space_group_name_H-M   'P 1'
#
loop_
_entity.id
_entity.type
_entity.pdbx_description
1 polymer ?
#
loop_
_entity_poly.entity_id
_entity_poly.type
_entity_poly.pdbx_seq_one_letter_code
_entity_poly.pdbx_strand_id
1 'polypeptide(L)'
;MTLKYKIFSSLLVGPLYPHQRNCKQRERDTKASNFQFNSSVYSLMEPSISWKTLLTISLFLFFVTPQSSLAIKLPFHPQDLLPLLPRQVSWPILNRLHGAVDLLPTFVGAASALNETGDWKGACFYENRAWMEFHNKTGSEFGGGTLHLKVSNAHSWTCMDIYVFATPYRVTWDYYLLSREHTLEFKEWESKAEYEYVKNRGVSIFLMHAGMLGTLQALWDVFPLFTNTGWGENSNIGFLEKHMGATFEQRPQPWATNISVDDIHSGDFLVISKIRGRWGGFETLEKWVSGAYAGHSAVFLRDSEGKLWVGESGNENEQGEDVIAVLPWDEWWEFELNKDNSNPHIALLPLHPDVRAKFNETAAWEYALSMNGKPYGYHNLIFSWIDTLDGNYPPPLDAHLVASFMTVWNHIQPEYAANMWNEALNKRLGTQVS
;
A
#
# COMPACT_ATOMS: atom_id res chain seq x y z
N MET A 1 -25.31 1.84 3.65
CA MET A 1 -24.66 2.17 2.36
C MET A 1 -23.53 3.20 2.50
N THR A 2 -23.57 4.10 3.49
CA THR A 2 -22.68 5.28 3.61
C THR A 2 -21.38 5.11 4.41
N LEU A 3 -21.21 4.03 5.19
CA LEU A 3 -20.01 3.81 6.03
C LEU A 3 -18.94 2.94 5.35
N LYS A 4 -19.34 2.05 4.42
CA LYS A 4 -18.44 1.12 3.72
C LYS A 4 -17.60 1.79 2.61
N TYR A 5 -18.12 2.84 1.96
CA TYR A 5 -17.40 3.60 0.93
C TYR A 5 -16.37 4.59 1.51
N LYS A 6 -16.59 5.11 2.71
CA LYS A 6 -15.72 6.13 3.32
C LYS A 6 -14.32 5.62 3.66
N ILE A 7 -14.19 4.34 4.04
CA ILE A 7 -12.91 3.75 4.46
C ILE A 7 -11.97 3.57 3.26
N PHE A 8 -12.50 3.10 2.12
CA PHE A 8 -11.72 2.90 0.89
C PHE A 8 -11.37 4.24 0.21
N SER A 9 -12.31 5.19 0.21
CA SER A 9 -12.04 6.56 -0.26
C SER A 9 -10.97 7.24 0.59
N SER A 10 -10.99 7.13 1.92
CA SER A 10 -9.99 7.78 2.78
C SER A 10 -8.57 7.23 2.68
N LEU A 11 -8.39 6.01 2.18
CA LEU A 11 -7.09 5.34 2.07
C LEU A 11 -6.38 5.62 0.73
N LEU A 12 -7.12 5.97 -0.33
CA LEU A 12 -6.53 6.29 -1.64
C LEU A 12 -6.79 7.74 -2.10
N VAL A 13 -7.81 8.40 -1.55
CA VAL A 13 -8.20 9.77 -1.89
C VAL A 13 -8.46 10.50 -0.57
N GLY A 14 -7.40 11.11 -0.02
CA GLY A 14 -7.55 12.01 1.12
C GLY A 14 -8.61 13.08 0.83
N PRO A 15 -9.36 13.55 1.84
CA PRO A 15 -10.38 14.57 1.63
C PRO A 15 -9.76 15.84 1.05
N LEU A 16 -10.22 16.24 -0.14
CA LEU A 16 -10.02 17.57 -0.70
C LEU A 16 -10.65 18.61 0.25
N TYR A 17 -9.79 19.37 0.94
CA TYR A 17 -10.07 20.56 1.76
C TYR A 17 -11.00 20.37 2.99
N PRO A 18 -10.62 20.98 4.13
CA PRO A 18 -11.06 22.36 4.34
C PRO A 18 -9.96 23.29 4.87
N HIS A 19 -10.00 24.53 4.37
CA HIS A 19 -9.48 25.76 4.96
C HIS A 19 -8.85 25.64 6.36
N GLN A 20 -7.54 25.88 6.44
CA GLN A 20 -6.92 26.35 7.68
C GLN A 20 -7.54 27.71 8.04
N ARG A 21 -8.48 27.71 9.01
CA ARG A 21 -8.76 28.89 9.83
C ARG A 21 -8.02 28.75 11.14
N ASN A 22 -7.17 29.72 11.40
CA ASN A 22 -6.52 30.02 12.67
C ASN A 22 -7.36 29.62 13.89
N CYS A 23 -6.86 28.67 14.68
CA CYS A 23 -7.28 28.53 16.06
C CYS A 23 -6.04 28.49 16.96
N LYS A 24 -5.88 29.59 17.71
CA LYS A 24 -4.85 29.81 18.72
C LYS A 24 -4.81 28.65 19.73
N GLN A 25 -3.60 28.13 19.93
CA GLN A 25 -3.21 27.33 21.09
C GLN A 25 -3.73 28.00 22.37
N ARG A 26 -4.44 27.25 23.21
CA ARG A 26 -4.69 27.63 24.60
C ARG A 26 -4.25 26.45 25.46
N GLU A 27 -3.02 26.55 25.95
CA GLU A 27 -2.47 25.68 26.98
C GLU A 27 -3.40 25.67 28.21
N ARG A 28 -3.67 24.48 28.74
CA ARG A 28 -4.17 24.31 30.10
C ARG A 28 -3.45 23.13 30.74
N ASP A 29 -2.56 23.48 31.65
CA ASP A 29 -2.04 22.64 32.71
C ASP A 29 -3.18 21.95 33.46
N THR A 30 -3.05 20.65 33.74
CA THR A 30 -3.74 20.07 34.89
C THR A 30 -2.89 18.99 35.55
N LYS A 31 -2.58 19.28 36.81
CA LYS A 31 -1.77 18.54 37.78
C LYS A 31 -2.20 17.08 37.95
N ALA A 32 -1.20 16.21 38.01
CA ALA A 32 -1.31 14.88 38.58
C ALA A 32 -1.56 14.96 40.10
N SER A 33 -2.60 14.28 40.58
CA SER A 33 -2.81 14.02 42.01
C SER A 33 -2.54 12.54 42.30
N ASN A 34 -1.57 12.32 43.17
CA ASN A 34 -1.28 11.04 43.80
C ASN A 34 -2.46 10.57 44.66
N PHE A 35 -2.86 9.31 44.51
CA PHE A 35 -3.69 8.62 45.51
C PHE A 35 -3.04 7.28 45.85
N GLN A 36 -2.47 7.24 47.05
CA GLN A 36 -2.03 6.05 47.77
C GLN A 36 -3.17 5.68 48.72
N PHE A 37 -3.62 4.41 48.75
CA PHE A 37 -4.21 3.86 49.98
C PHE A 37 -3.97 2.35 50.13
N ASN A 38 -3.38 2.08 51.28
CA ASN A 38 -3.07 0.86 52.03
C ASN A 38 -3.78 -0.48 51.76
N SER A 39 -2.96 -1.50 52.01
CA SER A 39 -3.22 -2.90 52.33
C SER A 39 -4.16 -3.15 53.53
N SER A 40 -4.94 -4.24 53.48
CA SER A 40 -4.98 -5.23 54.56
C SER A 40 -5.61 -6.57 54.13
N VAL A 41 -4.83 -7.64 54.26
CA VAL A 41 -5.15 -8.96 54.86
C VAL A 41 -6.40 -9.71 54.38
N TYR A 42 -6.18 -10.85 53.70
CA TYR A 42 -6.73 -12.15 54.12
C TYR A 42 -5.71 -13.26 53.86
N SER A 43 -5.40 -13.99 54.93
CA SER A 43 -4.57 -15.19 54.97
C SER A 43 -5.45 -16.40 54.68
N LEU A 44 -5.06 -17.23 53.72
CA LEU A 44 -5.44 -18.64 53.65
C LEU A 44 -4.20 -19.45 53.23
N MET A 45 -3.89 -20.47 54.02
CA MET A 45 -2.77 -21.40 53.86
C MET A 45 -2.96 -22.24 52.59
N GLU A 46 -1.97 -22.28 51.70
CA GLU A 46 -1.83 -23.28 50.63
C GLU A 46 -0.53 -24.08 50.82
N PRO A 47 -0.52 -25.39 50.49
CA PRO A 47 0.69 -26.19 50.55
C PRO A 47 1.59 -25.85 49.34
N SER A 48 2.78 -25.31 49.61
CA SER A 48 3.73 -24.91 48.58
C SER A 48 4.45 -26.13 47.96
N ILE A 49 3.93 -26.63 46.84
CA ILE A 49 4.75 -27.41 45.92
C ILE A 49 5.69 -26.43 45.21
N SER A 50 6.99 -26.53 45.52
CA SER A 50 8.03 -25.67 44.93
C SER A 50 7.99 -25.71 43.39
N TRP A 51 8.10 -24.54 42.76
CA TRP A 51 8.20 -24.36 41.31
C TRP A 51 9.29 -25.25 40.67
N LYS A 52 10.36 -25.54 41.43
CA LYS A 52 11.43 -26.44 40.99
C LYS A 52 10.97 -27.89 40.87
N THR A 53 10.02 -28.32 41.71
CA THR A 53 9.43 -29.67 41.69
C THR A 53 8.47 -29.82 40.52
N LEU A 54 7.69 -28.77 40.21
CA LEU A 54 6.82 -28.74 39.02
C LEU A 54 7.63 -28.79 37.71
N LEU A 55 8.73 -28.04 37.63
CA LEU A 55 9.64 -28.04 36.48
C LEU A 55 10.34 -29.38 36.27
N THR A 56 10.78 -30.03 37.35
CA THR A 56 11.43 -31.35 37.27
C THR A 56 10.46 -32.44 36.88
N ILE A 57 9.21 -32.42 37.39
CA ILE A 57 8.16 -33.36 36.98
C ILE A 57 7.80 -33.16 35.50
N SER A 58 7.70 -31.91 35.04
CA SER A 58 7.42 -31.58 33.63
C SER A 58 8.54 -32.07 32.70
N LEU A 59 9.82 -31.84 33.06
CA LEU A 59 10.95 -32.37 32.28
C LEU A 59 10.96 -33.91 32.28
N PHE A 60 10.70 -34.55 33.42
CA PHE A 60 10.71 -36.01 33.51
C PHE A 60 9.59 -36.65 32.68
N LEU A 61 8.39 -36.04 32.63
CA LEU A 61 7.30 -36.46 31.76
C LEU A 61 7.64 -36.27 30.27
N PHE A 62 8.42 -35.24 29.93
CA PHE A 62 8.87 -34.99 28.56
C PHE A 62 9.90 -36.02 28.07
N PHE A 63 10.73 -36.58 28.96
CA PHE A 63 11.76 -37.58 28.60
C PHE A 63 11.30 -39.04 28.69
N VAL A 64 10.23 -39.35 29.45
CA VAL A 64 9.77 -40.74 29.69
C VAL A 64 8.59 -41.13 28.78
N THR A 65 8.03 -40.19 28.02
CA THR A 65 7.00 -40.50 27.03
C THR A 65 7.64 -41.05 25.75
N PRO A 66 7.25 -42.24 25.27
CA PRO A 66 7.79 -42.77 24.02
C PRO A 66 7.43 -41.80 22.88
N GLN A 67 8.41 -41.48 22.02
CA GLN A 67 8.22 -40.69 20.81
C GLN A 67 7.40 -41.48 19.76
N SER A 68 6.18 -41.87 20.09
CA SER A 68 5.18 -42.16 19.08
C SER A 68 4.75 -40.80 18.51
N SER A 69 5.14 -40.52 17.27
CA SER A 69 4.70 -39.37 16.49
C SER A 69 3.21 -39.47 16.16
N LEU A 70 2.34 -39.48 17.17
CA LEU A 70 0.97 -39.02 17.00
C LEU A 70 1.06 -37.51 17.05
N ALA A 71 1.14 -36.88 15.87
CA ALA A 71 0.87 -35.46 15.74
C ALA A 71 -0.59 -35.25 16.18
N ILE A 72 -0.78 -34.91 17.46
CA ILE A 72 -2.07 -34.43 17.96
C ILE A 72 -2.39 -33.19 17.12
N LYS A 73 -3.34 -33.32 16.18
CA LYS A 73 -3.86 -32.18 15.43
C LYS A 73 -4.54 -31.27 16.45
N LEU A 74 -3.84 -30.22 16.85
CA LEU A 74 -4.42 -29.16 17.66
C LEU A 74 -5.59 -28.54 16.89
N PRO A 75 -6.67 -28.12 17.57
CA PRO A 75 -7.81 -27.48 16.91
C PRO A 75 -7.47 -26.08 16.36
N PHE A 76 -6.30 -25.56 16.72
CA PHE A 76 -5.78 -24.27 16.29
C PHE A 76 -4.38 -24.44 15.70
N HIS A 77 -4.07 -23.63 14.68
CA HIS A 77 -2.71 -23.55 14.18
C HIS A 77 -1.87 -22.69 15.14
N PRO A 78 -0.59 -23.04 15.43
CA PRO A 78 0.23 -22.25 16.35
C PRO A 78 0.36 -20.77 15.98
N GLN A 79 0.31 -20.45 14.67
CA GLN A 79 0.34 -19.06 14.19
C GLN A 79 -0.92 -18.27 14.57
N ASP A 80 -2.08 -18.93 14.67
CA ASP A 80 -3.35 -18.27 15.01
C ASP A 80 -3.39 -17.82 16.47
N LEU A 81 -2.53 -18.40 17.31
CA LEU A 81 -2.36 -17.98 18.70
C LEU A 81 -1.40 -16.81 18.86
N LEU A 82 -0.59 -16.48 17.84
CA LEU A 82 0.39 -15.40 17.94
C LEU A 82 -0.25 -14.07 18.39
N PRO A 83 -1.41 -13.63 17.86
CA PRO A 83 -2.03 -12.39 18.34
C PRO A 83 -2.48 -12.42 19.81
N LEU A 84 -2.69 -13.62 20.38
CA LEU A 84 -3.09 -13.80 21.78
C LEU A 84 -1.89 -13.80 22.73
N LEU A 85 -0.67 -13.97 22.21
CA LEU A 85 0.56 -13.90 22.99
C LEU A 85 0.97 -12.43 23.22
N PRO A 86 1.71 -12.14 24.32
CA PRO A 86 2.25 -10.81 24.57
C PRO A 86 3.03 -10.28 23.35
N ARG A 87 2.81 -9.00 23.00
CA ARG A 87 3.39 -8.36 21.80
C ARG A 87 4.91 -8.53 21.72
N GLN A 88 5.61 -8.54 22.86
CA GLN A 88 7.07 -8.73 22.92
C GLN A 88 7.52 -10.06 22.33
N VAL A 89 6.66 -11.09 22.33
CA VAL A 89 6.93 -12.42 21.80
C VAL A 89 6.32 -12.59 20.40
N SER A 90 5.07 -12.15 20.21
CA SER A 90 4.35 -12.38 18.96
C SER A 90 4.71 -11.43 17.84
N TRP A 91 4.93 -10.15 18.15
CA TRP A 91 5.14 -9.12 17.15
C TRP A 91 6.40 -9.36 16.29
N PRO A 92 7.56 -9.78 16.85
CA PRO A 92 8.73 -10.12 16.04
C PRO A 92 8.49 -11.29 15.08
N ILE A 93 7.66 -12.26 15.48
CA ILE A 93 7.34 -13.44 14.66
C ILE A 93 6.35 -13.05 13.56
N LEU A 94 5.26 -12.37 13.94
CA LEU A 94 4.27 -11.84 13.01
C LEU A 94 4.91 -10.93 11.95
N ASN A 95 5.83 -10.05 12.35
CA ASN A 95 6.53 -9.14 11.42
C ASN A 95 7.45 -9.86 10.43
N ARG A 96 7.84 -11.11 10.68
CA ARG A 96 8.59 -11.95 9.73
C ARG A 96 7.68 -12.77 8.82
N LEU A 97 6.50 -13.14 9.31
CA LEU A 97 5.55 -13.95 8.55
C LEU A 97 4.81 -13.12 7.50
N HIS A 98 4.58 -11.83 7.77
CA HIS A 98 3.79 -10.95 6.92
C HIS A 98 4.48 -9.63 6.58
N GLY A 99 4.20 -9.13 5.37
CA GLY A 99 4.80 -7.92 4.81
C GLY A 99 3.82 -7.06 4.00
N ALA A 100 4.27 -5.90 3.52
CA ALA A 100 3.41 -4.97 2.77
C ALA A 100 2.74 -5.59 1.53
N VAL A 101 3.41 -6.56 0.89
CA VAL A 101 2.88 -7.34 -0.25
C VAL A 101 1.58 -8.05 0.10
N ASP A 102 1.37 -8.41 1.37
CA ASP A 102 0.20 -9.13 1.84
C ASP A 102 -1.09 -8.29 1.84
N LEU A 103 -0.99 -6.99 1.60
CA LEU A 103 -2.16 -6.15 1.29
C LEU A 103 -2.73 -6.41 -0.11
N LEU A 104 -1.97 -7.04 -1.00
CA LEU A 104 -2.40 -7.28 -2.37
C LEU A 104 -3.23 -8.57 -2.44
N PRO A 105 -4.51 -8.49 -2.88
CA PRO A 105 -5.32 -9.66 -3.15
C PRO A 105 -4.71 -10.47 -4.30
N THR A 106 -4.82 -11.80 -4.27
CA THR A 106 -4.39 -12.65 -5.38
C THR A 106 -5.60 -13.21 -6.11
N PHE A 107 -5.59 -13.18 -7.45
CA PHE A 107 -6.67 -13.78 -8.23
C PHE A 107 -6.69 -15.30 -8.06
N VAL A 108 -7.85 -15.85 -7.69
CA VAL A 108 -8.03 -17.31 -7.51
C VAL A 108 -9.00 -17.92 -8.52
N GLY A 109 -9.79 -17.10 -9.21
CA GLY A 109 -10.70 -17.58 -10.27
C GLY A 109 -11.83 -16.61 -10.56
N ALA A 110 -12.68 -16.94 -11.53
CA ALA A 110 -13.90 -16.20 -11.84
C ALA A 110 -15.10 -17.13 -11.96
N ALA A 111 -16.20 -16.80 -11.27
CA ALA A 111 -17.40 -17.64 -11.21
C ALA A 111 -18.50 -17.10 -12.14
N SER A 112 -19.01 -17.95 -13.04
CA SER A 112 -20.13 -17.64 -13.94
C SER A 112 -21.17 -18.77 -13.93
N ALA A 113 -22.27 -18.59 -14.66
CA ALA A 113 -23.30 -19.63 -14.80
C ALA A 113 -22.81 -20.84 -15.64
N LEU A 114 -21.82 -20.62 -16.48
CA LEU A 114 -21.32 -21.62 -17.43
C LEU A 114 -20.04 -22.30 -16.91
N ASN A 115 -19.30 -21.64 -16.03
CA ASN A 115 -18.05 -22.13 -15.47
C ASN A 115 -18.06 -21.97 -13.94
N GLU A 116 -18.00 -23.12 -13.27
CA GLU A 116 -17.53 -23.17 -11.88
C GLU A 116 -16.04 -22.83 -11.86
N THR A 117 -15.57 -22.16 -10.81
CA THR A 117 -14.13 -22.01 -10.62
C THR A 117 -13.51 -23.37 -10.27
N GLY A 118 -12.27 -23.59 -10.70
CA GLY A 118 -11.48 -24.74 -10.25
C GLY A 118 -11.19 -24.64 -8.75
N ASP A 119 -10.88 -25.78 -8.12
CA ASP A 119 -10.56 -25.79 -6.69
C ASP A 119 -9.30 -24.96 -6.40
N TRP A 120 -9.35 -24.09 -5.40
CA TRP A 120 -8.18 -23.34 -4.92
C TRP A 120 -7.95 -23.50 -3.43
N LYS A 121 -6.71 -23.20 -3.02
CA LYS A 121 -6.28 -23.18 -1.63
C LYS A 121 -6.39 -21.77 -1.07
N GLY A 122 -7.18 -21.61 -0.01
CA GLY A 122 -7.34 -20.41 0.79
C GLY A 122 -6.25 -20.23 1.83
N ALA A 123 -6.32 -19.13 2.58
CA ALA A 123 -5.46 -18.93 3.75
C ALA A 123 -5.90 -19.89 4.88
N CYS A 124 -7.20 -20.00 5.11
CA CYS A 124 -7.85 -20.83 6.11
C CYS A 124 -8.32 -22.18 5.57
N PHE A 125 -9.01 -22.19 4.43
CA PHE A 125 -9.67 -23.36 3.85
C PHE A 125 -8.89 -23.89 2.66
N TYR A 126 -8.62 -25.19 2.59
CA TYR A 126 -7.76 -25.74 1.53
C TYR A 126 -8.50 -26.31 0.32
N GLU A 127 -9.81 -26.44 0.41
CA GLU A 127 -10.67 -26.94 -0.66
C GLU A 127 -11.82 -25.96 -0.87
N ASN A 128 -11.66 -25.07 -1.83
CA ASN A 128 -12.61 -23.98 -2.11
C ASN A 128 -13.06 -24.01 -3.55
N ARG A 129 -14.36 -23.80 -3.77
CA ARG A 129 -14.97 -23.68 -5.11
C ARG A 129 -16.07 -22.63 -5.12
N ALA A 130 -16.32 -22.02 -6.27
CA ALA A 130 -17.39 -21.03 -6.43
C ALA A 130 -18.12 -21.19 -7.76
N TRP A 131 -19.41 -20.85 -7.74
CA TRP A 131 -20.28 -20.83 -8.92
C TRP A 131 -21.31 -19.71 -8.79
N MET A 132 -21.89 -19.31 -9.92
CA MET A 132 -22.86 -18.21 -9.96
C MET A 132 -24.23 -18.73 -10.40
N GLU A 133 -25.27 -18.35 -9.67
CA GLU A 133 -26.66 -18.57 -10.04
C GLU A 133 -27.33 -17.25 -10.39
N PHE A 134 -27.81 -17.10 -11.62
CA PHE A 134 -28.51 -15.89 -12.05
C PHE A 134 -29.99 -15.99 -11.69
N HIS A 135 -30.58 -14.86 -11.30
CA HIS A 135 -32.00 -14.80 -10.97
C HIS A 135 -32.59 -13.42 -11.24
N ASN A 136 -33.90 -13.36 -11.49
CA ASN A 136 -34.61 -12.08 -11.59
C ASN A 136 -35.65 -11.93 -10.47
N LYS A 137 -35.19 -11.98 -9.21
CA LYS A 137 -36.04 -11.83 -8.03
C LYS A 137 -36.69 -10.45 -7.92
N THR A 138 -36.04 -9.40 -8.45
CA THR A 138 -36.51 -8.01 -8.36
C THR A 138 -37.42 -7.59 -9.52
N GLY A 139 -37.43 -8.35 -10.62
CA GLY A 139 -38.17 -7.99 -11.84
C GLY A 139 -37.50 -6.89 -12.67
N SER A 140 -36.24 -6.55 -12.39
CA SER A 140 -35.47 -5.59 -13.18
C SER A 140 -35.10 -6.13 -14.57
N GLU A 141 -34.71 -5.26 -15.49
CA GLU A 141 -34.38 -5.62 -16.88
C GLU A 141 -33.27 -6.67 -16.96
N PHE A 142 -32.26 -6.59 -16.09
CA PHE A 142 -31.10 -7.49 -16.09
C PHE A 142 -31.09 -8.49 -14.93
N GLY A 143 -32.00 -8.37 -13.96
CA GLY A 143 -31.99 -9.20 -12.75
C GLY A 143 -30.69 -9.06 -11.96
N GLY A 144 -30.38 -10.09 -11.17
CA GLY A 144 -29.21 -10.19 -10.31
C GLY A 144 -28.62 -11.61 -10.33
N GLY A 145 -27.83 -11.92 -9.32
CA GLY A 145 -27.28 -13.27 -9.15
C GLY A 145 -26.81 -13.54 -7.72
N THR A 146 -26.76 -14.81 -7.38
CA THR A 146 -26.21 -15.33 -6.13
C THR A 146 -24.88 -16.00 -6.45
N LEU A 147 -23.78 -15.47 -5.90
CA LEU A 147 -22.49 -16.14 -5.93
C LEU A 147 -22.44 -17.13 -4.77
N HIS A 148 -22.25 -18.39 -5.08
CA HIS A 148 -22.05 -19.44 -4.09
C HIS A 148 -20.55 -19.66 -3.91
N LEU A 149 -20.11 -19.69 -2.66
CA LEU A 149 -18.75 -20.01 -2.28
C LEU A 149 -18.79 -21.15 -1.28
N LYS A 150 -18.29 -22.31 -1.68
CA LYS A 150 -18.14 -23.46 -0.78
C LYS A 150 -16.69 -23.56 -0.35
N VAL A 151 -16.47 -23.41 0.95
CA VAL A 151 -15.15 -23.53 1.56
C VAL A 151 -15.11 -24.74 2.49
N SER A 152 -14.03 -25.50 2.44
CA SER A 152 -13.86 -26.72 3.22
C SER A 152 -12.42 -27.01 3.59
N ASN A 153 -12.24 -27.98 4.50
CA ASN A 153 -10.92 -28.41 4.99
C ASN A 153 -10.13 -27.26 5.63
N ALA A 154 -10.74 -26.63 6.65
CA ALA A 154 -10.12 -25.57 7.43
C ALA A 154 -8.89 -26.10 8.19
N HIS A 155 -7.77 -25.40 8.13
CA HIS A 155 -6.56 -25.80 8.87
C HIS A 155 -6.64 -25.49 10.37
N SER A 156 -7.62 -24.68 10.80
CA SER A 156 -7.81 -24.25 12.18
C SER A 156 -9.26 -23.81 12.41
N TRP A 157 -9.72 -23.89 13.66
CA TRP A 157 -11.07 -23.44 14.03
C TRP A 157 -11.20 -21.92 14.15
N THR A 158 -10.08 -21.21 14.21
CA THR A 158 -10.05 -19.75 14.38
C THR A 158 -9.52 -19.01 13.15
N CYS A 159 -9.15 -19.72 12.09
CA CYS A 159 -8.69 -19.09 10.86
C CYS A 159 -9.87 -18.48 10.09
N MET A 160 -9.56 -17.56 9.19
CA MET A 160 -10.54 -16.96 8.29
C MET A 160 -9.93 -16.56 6.96
N ASP A 161 -10.73 -16.69 5.90
CA ASP A 161 -10.43 -16.10 4.61
C ASP A 161 -11.15 -14.76 4.44
N ILE A 162 -10.49 -13.83 3.78
CA ILE A 162 -11.11 -12.61 3.27
C ILE A 162 -11.03 -12.66 1.74
N TYR A 163 -12.15 -12.47 1.08
CA TYR A 163 -12.24 -12.40 -0.36
C TYR A 163 -12.70 -11.03 -0.83
N VAL A 164 -12.10 -10.56 -1.92
CA VAL A 164 -12.57 -9.42 -2.70
C VAL A 164 -13.20 -9.96 -3.98
N PHE A 165 -14.40 -9.49 -4.29
CA PHE A 165 -15.16 -9.86 -5.47
C PHE A 165 -15.31 -8.64 -6.37
N ALA A 166 -14.91 -8.77 -7.63
CA ALA A 166 -14.86 -7.65 -8.55
C ALA A 166 -15.52 -7.95 -9.89
N THR A 167 -16.20 -6.94 -10.42
CA THR A 167 -16.55 -6.79 -11.83
C THR A 167 -15.96 -5.47 -12.32
N PRO A 168 -15.98 -5.19 -13.64
CA PRO A 168 -15.66 -3.86 -14.16
C PRO A 168 -16.62 -2.73 -13.73
N TYR A 169 -17.57 -3.01 -12.84
CA TYR A 169 -18.59 -2.04 -12.43
C TYR A 169 -18.62 -1.88 -10.92
N ARG A 170 -18.29 -2.92 -10.16
CA ARG A 170 -18.33 -2.87 -8.70
C ARG A 170 -17.27 -3.76 -8.06
N VAL A 171 -16.91 -3.37 -6.84
CA VAL A 171 -16.11 -4.19 -5.93
C VAL A 171 -16.83 -4.34 -4.60
N THR A 172 -16.85 -5.57 -4.10
CA THR A 172 -17.32 -5.90 -2.77
C THR A 172 -16.36 -6.89 -2.13
N TRP A 173 -16.51 -7.15 -0.85
CA TRP A 173 -15.68 -8.10 -0.13
C TRP A 173 -16.51 -8.78 0.95
N ASP A 174 -16.08 -9.96 1.36
CA ASP A 174 -16.66 -10.68 2.48
C ASP A 174 -15.61 -11.56 3.17
N TYR A 175 -15.98 -12.14 4.31
CA TYR A 175 -15.10 -13.02 5.09
C TYR A 175 -15.80 -14.31 5.49
N TYR A 176 -15.02 -15.38 5.60
CA TYR A 176 -15.55 -16.72 5.89
C TYR A 176 -14.74 -17.39 6.99
N LEU A 177 -15.46 -17.89 8.00
CA LEU A 177 -14.92 -18.54 9.21
C LEU A 177 -15.35 -20.00 9.34
N LEU A 178 -16.44 -20.40 8.67
CA LEU A 178 -17.04 -21.73 8.82
C LEU A 178 -16.91 -22.53 7.54
N SER A 179 -16.52 -23.80 7.67
CA SER A 179 -16.46 -24.78 6.57
C SER A 179 -17.87 -25.15 6.14
N ARG A 180 -18.44 -24.40 5.20
CA ARG A 180 -19.78 -24.61 4.63
C ARG A 180 -19.89 -23.89 3.29
N GLU A 181 -21.06 -24.03 2.68
CA GLU A 181 -21.48 -23.16 1.59
C GLU A 181 -21.96 -21.81 2.14
N HIS A 182 -21.48 -20.74 1.52
CA HIS A 182 -21.88 -19.37 1.77
C HIS A 182 -22.38 -18.74 0.47
N THR A 183 -23.15 -17.66 0.60
CA THR A 183 -23.70 -16.96 -0.56
C THR A 183 -23.47 -15.46 -0.44
N LEU A 184 -23.22 -14.83 -1.58
CA LEU A 184 -23.14 -13.39 -1.75
C LEU A 184 -24.16 -12.95 -2.80
N GLU A 185 -25.09 -12.10 -2.39
CA GLU A 185 -26.22 -11.69 -3.24
C GLU A 185 -25.90 -10.38 -3.99
N PHE A 186 -25.94 -10.46 -5.33
CA PHE A 186 -26.01 -9.32 -6.23
C PHE A 186 -27.48 -9.08 -6.57
N LYS A 187 -28.12 -8.12 -5.89
CA LYS A 187 -29.56 -7.85 -6.07
C LYS A 187 -29.91 -7.54 -7.53
N GLU A 188 -29.14 -6.62 -8.11
CA GLU A 188 -29.33 -6.14 -9.48
C GLU A 188 -27.97 -5.82 -10.12
N TRP A 189 -27.83 -6.20 -11.39
CA TRP A 189 -26.73 -5.76 -12.24
C TRP A 189 -26.97 -4.31 -12.68
N GLU A 190 -25.90 -3.52 -12.73
CA GLU A 190 -25.96 -2.07 -12.93
C GLU A 190 -26.36 -1.73 -14.37
N SER A 191 -25.91 -2.55 -15.33
CA SER A 191 -26.18 -2.34 -16.74
C SER A 191 -26.16 -3.66 -17.50
N LYS A 192 -26.66 -3.62 -18.74
CA LYS A 192 -26.52 -4.71 -19.71
C LYS A 192 -25.06 -5.15 -19.86
N ALA A 193 -24.13 -4.21 -19.81
CA ALA A 193 -22.71 -4.48 -20.01
C ALA A 193 -22.12 -5.26 -18.83
N GLU A 194 -22.51 -4.95 -17.59
CA GLU A 194 -22.14 -5.76 -16.42
C GLU A 194 -22.74 -7.17 -16.50
N TYR A 195 -24.04 -7.26 -16.82
CA TYR A 195 -24.72 -8.54 -16.93
C TYR A 195 -24.06 -9.46 -17.97
N GLU A 196 -23.79 -8.96 -19.17
CA GLU A 196 -23.09 -9.72 -20.22
C GLU A 196 -21.63 -10.02 -19.85
N TYR A 197 -20.95 -9.12 -19.15
CA TYR A 197 -19.60 -9.40 -18.63
C TYR A 197 -19.63 -10.58 -17.66
N VAL A 198 -20.48 -10.54 -16.62
CA VAL A 198 -20.53 -11.60 -15.61
C VAL A 198 -20.98 -12.92 -16.21
N LYS A 199 -21.89 -12.90 -17.19
CA LYS A 199 -22.32 -14.10 -17.90
C LYS A 199 -21.18 -14.78 -18.67
N ASN A 200 -20.33 -14.00 -19.32
CA ASN A 200 -19.27 -14.52 -20.21
C ASN A 200 -17.91 -14.69 -19.53
N ARG A 201 -17.60 -13.87 -18.51
CA ARG A 201 -16.29 -13.80 -17.84
C ARG A 201 -16.36 -14.16 -16.36
N GLY A 202 -17.55 -14.08 -15.75
CA GLY A 202 -17.74 -14.33 -14.32
C GLY A 202 -17.43 -13.13 -13.45
N VAL A 203 -17.73 -13.26 -12.15
CA VAL A 203 -17.23 -12.36 -11.10
C VAL A 203 -15.83 -12.81 -10.73
N SER A 204 -14.86 -11.90 -10.81
CA SER A 204 -13.48 -12.16 -10.39
C SER A 204 -13.40 -12.30 -8.88
N ILE A 205 -12.71 -13.34 -8.41
CA ILE A 205 -12.55 -13.67 -7.00
C ILE A 205 -11.08 -13.52 -6.65
N PHE A 206 -10.81 -12.71 -5.64
CA PHE A 206 -9.47 -12.49 -5.12
C PHE A 206 -9.39 -12.87 -3.64
N LEU A 207 -8.33 -13.55 -3.25
CA LEU A 207 -8.06 -13.95 -1.88
C LEU A 207 -7.01 -13.04 -1.25
N MET A 208 -7.27 -12.58 -0.03
CA MET A 208 -6.24 -12.01 0.83
C MET A 208 -5.45 -13.15 1.47
N HIS A 209 -4.31 -13.52 0.87
CA HIS A 209 -3.53 -14.69 1.29
C HIS A 209 -3.05 -14.64 2.74
N ALA A 210 -2.88 -13.45 3.29
CA ALA A 210 -2.46 -13.27 4.68
C ALA A 210 -3.60 -13.39 5.70
N GLY A 211 -4.84 -13.62 5.23
CA GLY A 211 -6.03 -13.66 6.08
C GLY A 211 -6.27 -12.34 6.81
N MET A 212 -7.15 -12.34 7.81
CA MET A 212 -7.49 -11.12 8.55
C MET A 212 -6.33 -10.54 9.36
N LEU A 213 -5.60 -11.40 10.07
CA LEU A 213 -4.53 -10.96 10.96
C LEU A 213 -3.37 -10.36 10.17
N GLY A 214 -2.92 -11.04 9.11
CA GLY A 214 -1.89 -10.52 8.23
C GLY A 214 -2.35 -9.27 7.49
N THR A 215 -3.62 -9.19 7.04
CA THR A 215 -4.16 -7.96 6.43
C THR A 215 -4.15 -6.78 7.41
N LEU A 216 -4.61 -6.96 8.66
CA LEU A 216 -4.58 -5.91 9.67
C LEU A 216 -3.17 -5.47 10.03
N GLN A 217 -2.24 -6.43 10.07
CA GLN A 217 -0.83 -6.14 10.32
C GLN A 217 -0.20 -5.37 9.15
N ALA A 218 -0.47 -5.76 7.92
CA ALA A 218 0.06 -5.06 6.75
C ALA A 218 -0.54 -3.63 6.64
N LEU A 219 -1.81 -3.44 7.05
CA LEU A 219 -2.39 -2.10 7.22
C LEU A 219 -1.65 -1.28 8.30
N TRP A 220 -1.23 -1.92 9.39
CA TRP A 220 -0.43 -1.29 10.43
C TRP A 220 0.97 -0.91 9.94
N ASP A 221 1.55 -1.65 9.00
CA ASP A 221 2.85 -1.32 8.39
C ASP A 221 2.74 -0.14 7.40
N VAL A 222 1.59 0.03 6.72
CA VAL A 222 1.43 1.05 5.65
C VAL A 222 0.75 2.35 6.11
N PHE A 223 -0.27 2.28 6.96
CA PHE A 223 -0.98 3.49 7.41
C PHE A 223 -0.09 4.57 8.07
N PRO A 224 0.90 4.22 8.91
CA PRO A 224 1.74 5.21 9.59
C PRO A 224 2.62 6.02 8.62
N LEU A 225 2.96 5.45 7.45
CA LEU A 225 3.88 6.02 6.47
C LEU A 225 3.49 7.43 6.04
N PHE A 226 2.18 7.70 5.98
CA PHE A 226 1.63 8.97 5.49
C PHE A 226 1.53 10.06 6.58
N THR A 227 1.93 9.77 7.82
CA THR A 227 1.82 10.73 8.92
C THR A 227 3.06 11.62 9.01
N ASN A 228 2.88 12.92 9.20
CA ASN A 228 4.00 13.84 9.40
C ASN A 228 4.37 13.95 10.89
N THR A 229 4.84 12.83 11.45
CA THR A 229 5.24 12.70 12.86
C THR A 229 6.54 11.91 12.96
N GLY A 230 7.23 11.98 14.11
CA GLY A 230 8.39 11.11 14.35
C GLY A 230 8.03 9.62 14.28
N TRP A 231 6.78 9.25 14.55
CA TRP A 231 6.31 7.88 14.32
C TRP A 231 6.21 7.53 12.83
N GLY A 232 5.67 8.43 12.01
CA GLY A 232 5.60 8.25 10.57
C GLY A 232 6.99 8.16 9.93
N GLU A 233 7.90 9.06 10.31
CA GLU A 233 9.30 9.01 9.85
C GLU A 233 9.98 7.69 10.19
N ASN A 234 9.90 7.25 11.45
CA ASN A 234 10.45 5.96 11.87
C ASN A 234 9.78 4.77 11.17
N SER A 235 8.49 4.91 10.82
CA SER A 235 7.78 3.86 10.07
C SER A 235 8.24 3.79 8.62
N ASN A 236 8.50 4.92 7.96
CA ASN A 236 9.08 4.94 6.61
C ASN A 236 10.48 4.33 6.60
N ILE A 237 11.34 4.72 7.55
CA ILE A 237 12.68 4.11 7.69
C ILE A 237 12.57 2.60 7.92
N GLY A 238 11.76 2.18 8.91
CA GLY A 238 11.58 0.77 9.23
C GLY A 238 10.97 -0.05 8.10
N PHE A 239 10.10 0.56 7.28
CA PHE A 239 9.55 -0.07 6.08
C PHE A 239 10.64 -0.33 5.04
N LEU A 240 11.46 0.67 4.71
CA LEU A 240 12.55 0.54 3.75
C LEU A 240 13.64 -0.41 4.25
N GLU A 241 13.95 -0.40 5.55
CA GLU A 241 14.85 -1.39 6.18
C GLU A 241 14.30 -2.81 6.03
N LYS A 242 13.02 -3.03 6.38
CA LYS A 242 12.38 -4.34 6.35
C LYS A 242 12.25 -4.90 4.93
N HIS A 243 11.85 -4.06 3.97
CA HIS A 243 11.44 -4.49 2.63
C HIS A 243 12.51 -4.32 1.56
N MET A 244 13.47 -3.42 1.76
CA MET A 244 14.56 -3.20 0.80
C MET A 244 15.94 -3.56 1.37
N GLY A 245 16.05 -3.81 2.69
CA GLY A 245 17.35 -3.96 3.34
C GLY A 245 18.18 -2.67 3.34
N ALA A 246 17.52 -1.52 3.16
CA ALA A 246 18.16 -0.21 3.15
C ALA A 246 18.68 0.15 4.56
N THR A 247 19.72 0.96 4.65
CA THR A 247 20.25 1.50 5.92
C THR A 247 20.23 3.01 5.90
N PHE A 248 19.57 3.63 6.89
CA PHE A 248 19.51 5.08 7.03
C PHE A 248 20.35 5.53 8.21
N GLU A 249 21.55 6.04 7.92
CA GLU A 249 22.45 6.56 8.94
C GLU A 249 22.38 8.09 8.99
N GLN A 250 22.28 8.64 10.21
CA GLN A 250 22.31 10.08 10.39
C GLN A 250 23.70 10.63 10.06
N ARG A 251 23.76 11.56 9.11
CA ARG A 251 25.02 12.24 8.74
C ARG A 251 25.49 13.18 9.86
N PRO A 252 26.82 13.32 10.07
CA PRO A 252 27.36 14.33 10.96
C PRO A 252 27.04 15.73 10.43
N GLN A 253 26.84 16.68 11.34
CA GLN A 253 26.61 18.08 10.97
C GLN A 253 27.90 18.77 10.50
N PRO A 254 27.82 19.77 9.60
CA PRO A 254 26.59 20.29 8.97
C PRO A 254 26.03 19.34 7.90
N TRP A 255 24.68 19.29 7.78
CA TRP A 255 24.01 18.41 6.81
C TRP A 255 24.04 18.93 5.37
N ALA A 256 24.39 20.20 5.18
CA ALA A 256 24.57 20.82 3.87
C ALA A 256 26.05 20.81 3.46
N THR A 257 26.30 20.49 2.19
CA THR A 257 27.62 20.65 1.57
C THR A 257 27.77 22.08 1.07
N ASN A 258 28.99 22.64 1.12
CA ASN A 258 29.29 23.94 0.56
C ASN A 258 29.36 23.87 -0.98
N ILE A 259 28.20 23.99 -1.63
CA ILE A 259 28.05 24.05 -3.08
C ILE A 259 27.52 25.45 -3.43
N SER A 260 28.21 26.17 -4.30
CA SER A 260 27.71 27.43 -4.84
C SER A 260 26.75 27.16 -5.99
N VAL A 261 25.82 28.09 -6.22
CA VAL A 261 25.00 28.07 -7.44
C VAL A 261 25.88 28.03 -8.68
N ASP A 262 27.05 28.69 -8.67
CA ASP A 262 28.00 28.72 -9.78
C ASP A 262 28.60 27.34 -10.14
N ASP A 263 28.61 26.40 -9.18
CA ASP A 263 29.12 25.05 -9.39
C ASP A 263 28.11 24.15 -10.16
N ILE A 264 26.86 24.60 -10.28
CA ILE A 264 25.76 23.86 -10.90
C ILE A 264 25.67 24.20 -12.38
N HIS A 265 25.47 23.19 -13.23
CA HIS A 265 25.45 23.36 -14.67
C HIS A 265 24.19 22.75 -15.30
N SER A 266 23.83 23.22 -16.50
CA SER A 266 22.71 22.66 -17.25
C SER A 266 22.90 21.16 -17.48
N GLY A 267 21.84 20.40 -17.22
CA GLY A 267 21.83 18.95 -17.28
C GLY A 267 22.23 18.24 -15.98
N ASP A 268 22.79 18.95 -14.99
CA ASP A 268 22.97 18.39 -13.65
C ASP A 268 21.60 18.04 -13.04
N PHE A 269 21.58 17.02 -12.20
CA PHE A 269 20.34 16.41 -11.71
C PHE A 269 20.26 16.43 -10.18
N LEU A 270 19.05 16.60 -9.66
CA LEU A 270 18.71 16.47 -8.25
C LEU A 270 17.93 15.18 -8.03
N VAL A 271 18.38 14.36 -7.09
CA VAL A 271 17.52 13.37 -6.44
C VAL A 271 16.98 13.91 -5.14
N ILE A 272 15.69 13.66 -4.92
CA ILE A 272 14.97 14.04 -3.72
C ILE A 272 14.40 12.79 -3.08
N SER A 273 14.58 12.68 -1.77
CA SER A 273 14.12 11.54 -0.98
C SER A 273 13.43 12.03 0.29
N LYS A 274 12.10 11.94 0.28
CA LYS A 274 11.18 12.27 1.37
C LYS A 274 10.84 11.01 2.17
N ILE A 275 10.75 11.15 3.50
CA ILE A 275 10.41 10.05 4.42
C ILE A 275 9.41 10.48 5.50
N ARG A 276 8.76 11.64 5.35
CA ARG A 276 7.80 12.18 6.31
C ARG A 276 6.54 12.66 5.60
N GLY A 277 5.40 12.55 6.29
CA GLY A 277 4.13 13.06 5.79
C GLY A 277 3.60 12.31 4.58
N ARG A 278 2.59 12.89 3.93
CA ARG A 278 1.90 12.29 2.78
C ARG A 278 2.89 11.91 1.68
N TRP A 279 3.72 12.87 1.25
CA TRP A 279 4.68 12.67 0.16
C TRP A 279 5.80 11.69 0.54
N GLY A 280 6.28 11.71 1.78
CA GLY A 280 7.23 10.70 2.24
C GLY A 280 6.67 9.28 2.24
N GLY A 281 5.39 9.11 2.57
CA GLY A 281 4.71 7.82 2.46
C GLY A 281 4.59 7.33 1.03
N PHE A 282 4.20 8.20 0.09
CA PHE A 282 4.17 7.88 -1.34
C PHE A 282 5.56 7.50 -1.86
N GLU A 283 6.56 8.35 -1.61
CA GLU A 283 7.92 8.08 -2.06
C GLU A 283 8.51 6.81 -1.44
N THR A 284 8.13 6.43 -0.23
CA THR A 284 8.57 5.18 0.41
C THR A 284 8.03 3.97 -0.35
N LEU A 285 6.77 4.00 -0.77
CA LEU A 285 6.20 2.97 -1.61
C LEU A 285 6.85 2.97 -3.01
N GLU A 286 7.09 4.15 -3.60
CA GLU A 286 7.79 4.29 -4.89
C GLU A 286 9.21 3.72 -4.85
N LYS A 287 9.99 4.03 -3.81
CA LYS A 287 11.33 3.47 -3.57
C LYS A 287 11.29 1.96 -3.50
N TRP A 288 10.31 1.43 -2.76
CA TRP A 288 10.14 -0.01 -2.63
C TRP A 288 9.83 -0.71 -3.94
N VAL A 289 8.86 -0.20 -4.71
CA VAL A 289 8.46 -0.85 -5.98
C VAL A 289 9.47 -0.64 -7.11
N SER A 290 10.19 0.48 -7.13
CA SER A 290 11.21 0.76 -8.15
C SER A 290 12.60 0.23 -7.80
N GLY A 291 12.85 -0.08 -6.53
CA GLY A 291 14.18 -0.38 -6.01
C GLY A 291 15.10 0.84 -5.87
N ALA A 292 14.60 2.06 -6.09
CA ALA A 292 15.37 3.30 -5.95
C ALA A 292 15.45 3.79 -4.50
N TYR A 293 16.39 4.69 -4.22
CA TYR A 293 16.52 5.36 -2.91
C TYR A 293 15.97 6.79 -2.90
N ALA A 294 15.57 7.29 -4.06
CA ALA A 294 14.95 8.58 -4.29
C ALA A 294 13.53 8.35 -4.83
N GLY A 295 12.58 9.19 -4.44
CA GLY A 295 11.22 9.16 -4.98
C GLY A 295 10.97 10.27 -6.00
N HIS A 296 11.75 11.35 -5.95
CA HIS A 296 11.58 12.48 -6.86
C HIS A 296 12.91 12.94 -7.47
N SER A 297 12.79 13.63 -8.60
CA SER A 297 13.85 13.81 -9.57
C SER A 297 13.63 15.14 -10.31
N ALA A 298 14.65 16.00 -10.36
CA ALA A 298 14.58 17.29 -11.06
C ALA A 298 15.89 17.62 -11.80
N VAL A 299 15.82 18.44 -12.85
CA VAL A 299 16.98 18.78 -13.69
C VAL A 299 17.27 20.28 -13.67
N PHE A 300 18.55 20.65 -13.69
CA PHE A 300 18.98 22.03 -13.79
C PHE A 300 19.09 22.52 -15.23
N LEU A 301 18.70 23.77 -15.46
CA LEU A 301 18.91 24.50 -16.71
C LEU A 301 19.39 25.92 -16.41
N ARG A 302 20.38 26.40 -17.15
CA ARG A 302 20.80 27.80 -17.13
C ARG A 302 20.26 28.53 -18.34
N ASP A 303 19.69 29.70 -18.14
CA ASP A 303 19.30 30.53 -19.27
C ASP A 303 20.49 31.27 -19.90
N SER A 304 20.24 32.01 -20.99
CA SER A 304 21.26 32.79 -21.68
C SER A 304 21.88 33.92 -20.85
N GLU A 305 21.24 34.32 -19.74
CA GLU A 305 21.76 35.29 -18.78
C GLU A 305 22.56 34.61 -17.65
N GLY A 306 22.63 33.29 -17.65
CA GLY A 306 23.30 32.47 -16.65
C GLY A 306 22.48 32.20 -15.40
N LYS A 307 21.20 32.58 -15.33
CA LYS A 307 20.35 32.28 -14.16
C LYS A 307 19.98 30.80 -14.14
N LEU A 308 19.87 30.25 -12.94
CA LEU A 308 19.59 28.83 -12.72
C LEU A 308 18.09 28.58 -12.55
N TRP A 309 17.62 27.52 -13.21
CA TRP A 309 16.25 27.06 -13.22
C TRP A 309 16.19 25.56 -12.91
N VAL A 310 15.08 25.13 -12.31
CA VAL A 310 14.80 23.73 -12.00
C VAL A 310 13.59 23.29 -12.80
N GLY A 311 13.78 22.28 -13.64
CA GLY A 311 12.71 21.59 -14.35
C GLY A 311 12.29 20.32 -13.60
N GLU A 312 11.01 20.21 -13.25
CA GLU A 312 10.49 19.04 -12.55
C GLU A 312 9.04 18.72 -12.94
N SER A 313 8.57 17.53 -12.57
CA SER A 313 7.17 17.12 -12.68
C SER A 313 6.64 16.82 -11.28
N GLY A 314 5.54 17.44 -10.89
CA GLY A 314 4.93 17.26 -9.56
C GLY A 314 4.84 18.54 -8.74
N ASN A 315 5.04 19.69 -9.38
CA ASN A 315 4.81 20.97 -8.74
C ASN A 315 3.30 21.30 -8.76
N GLU A 316 2.75 21.68 -7.61
CA GLU A 316 1.34 22.07 -7.48
C GLU A 316 1.12 23.47 -8.06
N ASN A 317 0.18 23.63 -9.00
CA ASN A 317 -0.21 24.93 -9.54
C ASN A 317 -1.22 25.65 -8.60
N GLU A 318 -1.65 26.86 -8.97
CA GLU A 318 -2.61 27.64 -8.17
C GLU A 318 -3.99 26.96 -8.02
N GLN A 319 -4.31 26.00 -8.89
CA GLN A 319 -5.53 25.21 -8.88
C GLN A 319 -5.42 23.95 -8.02
N GLY A 320 -4.23 23.66 -7.47
CA GLY A 320 -3.98 22.45 -6.69
C GLY A 320 -3.67 21.21 -7.54
N GLU A 321 -3.30 21.40 -8.81
CA GLU A 321 -3.00 20.31 -9.74
C GLU A 321 -1.49 20.11 -9.89
N ASP A 322 -1.05 18.86 -9.92
CA ASP A 322 0.35 18.52 -10.19
C ASP A 322 0.69 18.72 -11.67
N VAL A 323 1.65 19.59 -11.95
CA VAL A 323 2.09 19.93 -13.31
C VAL A 323 3.60 19.76 -13.49
N ILE A 324 4.02 19.79 -14.75
CA ILE A 324 5.42 19.98 -15.12
C ILE A 324 5.73 21.47 -15.05
N ALA A 325 6.75 21.84 -14.28
CA ALA A 325 7.12 23.22 -14.04
C ALA A 325 8.61 23.47 -14.33
N VAL A 326 8.91 24.69 -14.78
CA VAL A 326 10.27 25.24 -14.83
C VAL A 326 10.30 26.45 -13.90
N LEU A 327 10.97 26.31 -12.77
CA LEU A 327 10.96 27.27 -11.66
C LEU A 327 12.33 27.95 -11.51
N PRO A 328 12.40 29.25 -11.15
CA PRO A 328 13.64 29.86 -10.73
C PRO A 328 14.24 29.10 -9.54
N TRP A 329 15.56 28.91 -9.54
CA TRP A 329 16.25 28.20 -8.45
C TRP A 329 15.90 28.75 -7.06
N ASP A 330 15.91 30.07 -6.88
CA ASP A 330 15.66 30.69 -5.58
C ASP A 330 14.25 30.41 -5.07
N GLU A 331 13.26 30.33 -5.97
CA GLU A 331 11.88 29.99 -5.61
C GLU A 331 11.76 28.52 -5.21
N TRP A 332 12.34 27.62 -6.01
CA TRP A 332 12.34 26.18 -5.75
C TRP A 332 13.07 25.86 -4.44
N TRP A 333 14.26 26.42 -4.25
CA TRP A 333 15.09 26.19 -3.07
C TRP A 333 14.47 26.75 -1.79
N GLU A 334 13.84 27.94 -1.87
CA GLU A 334 13.09 28.51 -0.74
C GLU A 334 11.91 27.63 -0.33
N PHE A 335 11.21 27.03 -1.30
CA PHE A 335 10.16 26.07 -1.01
C PHE A 335 10.71 24.84 -0.29
N GLU A 336 11.72 24.18 -0.86
CA GLU A 336 12.27 22.93 -0.30
C GLU A 336 12.88 23.13 1.10
N LEU A 337 13.51 24.29 1.36
CA LEU A 337 14.09 24.58 2.67
C LEU A 337 13.05 24.97 3.72
N ASN A 338 12.05 25.78 3.36
CA ASN A 338 11.24 26.48 4.36
C ASN A 338 9.75 26.11 4.32
N LYS A 339 9.27 25.47 3.25
CA LYS A 339 7.85 25.16 3.05
C LYS A 339 7.58 23.66 2.90
N ASP A 340 8.54 22.88 2.41
CA ASP A 340 8.37 21.43 2.34
C ASP A 340 8.45 20.79 3.74
N ASN A 341 7.27 20.48 4.28
CA ASN A 341 7.14 19.88 5.60
C ASN A 341 7.53 18.38 5.65
N SER A 342 7.86 17.77 4.51
CA SER A 342 8.39 16.41 4.45
C SER A 342 9.87 16.35 4.83
N ASN A 343 10.56 17.50 4.88
CA ASN A 343 11.99 17.64 5.18
C ASN A 343 12.84 16.73 4.27
N PRO A 344 12.92 17.03 2.96
CA PRO A 344 13.54 16.16 1.98
C PRO A 344 15.06 16.03 2.16
N HIS A 345 15.58 14.85 1.86
CA HIS A 345 17.00 14.68 1.54
C HIS A 345 17.23 15.00 0.07
N ILE A 346 18.12 15.96 -0.19
CA ILE A 346 18.42 16.41 -1.55
C ILE A 346 19.88 16.11 -1.85
N ALA A 347 20.15 15.42 -2.96
CA ALA A 347 21.51 15.21 -3.44
C ALA A 347 21.68 15.74 -4.86
N LEU A 348 22.72 16.54 -5.04
CA LEU A 348 23.19 16.99 -6.35
C LEU A 348 24.03 15.88 -7.01
N LEU A 349 23.70 15.57 -8.25
CA LEU A 349 24.40 14.61 -9.09
C LEU A 349 24.87 15.33 -10.36
N PRO A 350 26.11 15.85 -10.37
CA PRO A 350 26.67 16.50 -11.54
C PRO A 350 26.85 15.52 -12.69
N LEU A 351 26.61 15.97 -13.92
CA LEU A 351 26.93 15.19 -15.11
C LEU A 351 28.43 14.90 -15.17
N HIS A 352 28.77 13.66 -15.52
CA HIS A 352 30.14 13.30 -15.88
C HIS A 352 30.64 14.21 -17.02
N PRO A 353 31.91 14.69 -17.01
CA PRO A 353 32.42 15.63 -18.01
C PRO A 353 32.16 15.22 -19.46
N ASP A 354 32.31 13.92 -19.78
CA ASP A 354 32.09 13.39 -21.13
C ASP A 354 30.62 13.42 -21.57
N VAL A 355 29.68 13.34 -20.63
CA VAL A 355 28.24 13.46 -20.90
C VAL A 355 27.87 14.93 -21.02
N ARG A 356 28.42 15.77 -20.12
CA ARG A 356 28.22 17.21 -20.14
C ARG A 356 28.67 17.84 -21.46
N ALA A 357 29.82 17.43 -22.00
CA ALA A 357 30.31 17.91 -23.29
C ALA A 357 29.38 17.61 -24.47
N LYS A 358 28.45 16.67 -24.31
CA LYS A 358 27.45 16.29 -25.33
C LYS A 358 26.06 16.85 -25.03
N PHE A 359 25.86 17.50 -23.88
CA PHE A 359 24.57 18.02 -23.47
C PHE A 359 24.17 19.19 -24.38
N ASN A 360 23.03 19.07 -25.05
CA ASN A 360 22.51 20.12 -25.92
C ASN A 360 21.55 21.00 -25.12
N GLU A 361 22.07 22.10 -24.59
CA GLU A 361 21.32 23.04 -23.75
C GLU A 361 20.15 23.70 -24.48
N THR A 362 20.31 24.06 -25.75
CA THR A 362 19.23 24.64 -26.56
C THR A 362 18.07 23.66 -26.72
N ALA A 363 18.37 22.42 -27.09
CA ALA A 363 17.34 21.39 -27.23
C ALA A 363 16.66 21.05 -25.88
N ALA A 364 17.43 21.08 -24.79
CA ALA A 364 16.89 20.85 -23.45
C ALA A 364 15.90 21.96 -23.04
N TRP A 365 16.22 23.23 -23.31
CA TRP A 365 15.32 24.35 -23.08
C TRP A 365 14.07 24.30 -23.95
N GLU A 366 14.22 24.02 -25.25
CA GLU A 366 13.07 23.85 -26.16
C GLU A 366 12.12 22.76 -25.65
N TYR A 367 12.68 21.64 -25.19
CA TYR A 367 11.89 20.55 -24.61
C TYR A 367 11.22 20.97 -23.30
N ALA A 368 11.96 21.54 -22.35
CA ALA A 368 11.44 21.95 -21.05
C ALA A 368 10.28 22.96 -21.20
N LEU A 369 10.44 23.97 -22.06
CA LEU A 369 9.39 24.95 -22.34
C LEU A 369 8.19 24.33 -23.05
N SER A 370 8.41 23.36 -23.94
CA SER A 370 7.30 22.65 -24.59
C SER A 370 6.45 21.83 -23.62
N MET A 371 7.03 21.42 -22.48
CA MET A 371 6.39 20.60 -21.46
C MET A 371 5.86 21.41 -20.27
N ASN A 372 6.34 22.64 -20.07
CA ASN A 372 5.93 23.50 -18.97
C ASN A 372 4.41 23.73 -18.96
N GLY A 373 3.79 23.57 -17.79
CA GLY A 373 2.35 23.66 -17.57
C GLY A 373 1.54 22.45 -18.02
N LYS A 374 2.15 21.41 -18.61
CA LYS A 374 1.44 20.16 -18.89
C LYS A 374 1.14 19.40 -17.61
N PRO A 375 0.09 18.55 -17.59
CA PRO A 375 -0.20 17.69 -16.46
C PRO A 375 0.99 16.81 -16.09
N TYR A 376 1.05 16.43 -14.81
CA TYR A 376 2.03 15.47 -14.29
C TYR A 376 2.13 14.20 -15.16
N GLY A 377 3.34 13.62 -15.19
CA GLY A 377 3.70 12.47 -16.01
C GLY A 377 3.07 11.13 -15.62
N TYR A 378 1.76 11.10 -15.35
CA TYR A 378 0.98 9.91 -14.96
C TYR A 378 1.15 8.72 -15.91
N HIS A 379 1.51 8.98 -17.16
CA HIS A 379 1.68 7.95 -18.19
C HIS A 379 2.74 6.90 -17.86
N ASN A 380 3.70 7.20 -16.98
CA ASN A 380 4.77 6.27 -16.64
C ASN A 380 4.62 5.63 -15.26
N LEU A 381 3.78 6.20 -14.38
CA LEU A 381 3.71 5.81 -12.98
C LEU A 381 3.34 4.33 -12.82
N ILE A 382 2.16 3.91 -13.29
CA ILE A 382 1.72 2.52 -13.11
C ILE A 382 2.59 1.52 -13.86
N PHE A 383 3.05 1.87 -15.06
CA PHE A 383 3.88 1.00 -15.88
C PHE A 383 5.25 0.75 -15.26
N SER A 384 5.79 1.69 -14.48
CA SER A 384 7.01 1.41 -13.71
C SER A 384 6.82 0.31 -12.65
N TRP A 385 5.58 -0.01 -12.28
CA TRP A 385 5.26 -1.03 -11.26
C TRP A 385 4.80 -2.36 -11.89
N ILE A 386 4.21 -2.33 -13.09
CA ILE A 386 3.63 -3.51 -13.74
C ILE A 386 4.42 -4.02 -14.94
N ASP A 387 5.39 -3.27 -15.45
CA ASP A 387 6.19 -3.62 -16.63
C ASP A 387 7.67 -3.59 -16.24
N THR A 388 8.21 -4.78 -15.95
CA THR A 388 9.59 -4.96 -15.47
C THR A 388 10.45 -5.56 -16.57
N LEU A 389 11.79 -5.45 -16.41
CA LEU A 389 12.75 -6.01 -17.38
C LEU A 389 12.53 -7.50 -17.69
N ASP A 390 12.09 -8.27 -16.68
CA ASP A 390 11.96 -9.73 -16.78
C ASP A 390 10.52 -10.17 -17.09
N GLY A 391 9.54 -9.26 -17.09
CA GLY A 391 8.15 -9.57 -17.43
C GLY A 391 7.12 -8.54 -16.98
N ASN A 392 5.88 -8.76 -17.42
CA ASN A 392 4.72 -7.96 -17.02
C ASN A 392 4.02 -8.58 -15.81
N TYR A 393 3.48 -7.72 -14.95
CA TYR A 393 2.75 -8.04 -13.73
C TYR A 393 3.58 -8.93 -12.79
N PRO A 394 4.65 -8.39 -12.17
CA PRO A 394 5.48 -9.17 -11.26
C PRO A 394 4.63 -9.67 -10.08
N PRO A 395 4.77 -10.94 -9.66
CA PRO A 395 3.98 -11.48 -8.55
C PRO A 395 4.10 -10.63 -7.26
N PRO A 396 3.01 -10.47 -6.50
CA PRO A 396 1.72 -11.14 -6.65
C PRO A 396 0.76 -10.42 -7.60
N LEU A 397 1.21 -9.37 -8.30
CA LEU A 397 0.37 -8.68 -9.28
C LEU A 397 0.04 -9.63 -10.42
N ASP A 398 -1.17 -9.51 -10.92
CA ASP A 398 -1.60 -10.17 -12.14
C ASP A 398 -2.52 -9.22 -12.94
N ALA A 399 -2.76 -9.56 -14.20
CA ALA A 399 -3.56 -8.73 -15.09
C ALA A 399 -5.01 -8.55 -14.59
N HIS A 400 -5.60 -9.53 -13.90
CA HIS A 400 -6.95 -9.42 -13.33
C HIS A 400 -6.98 -8.44 -12.16
N LEU A 401 -5.97 -8.48 -11.28
CA LEU A 401 -5.85 -7.56 -10.16
C LEU A 401 -5.67 -6.13 -10.67
N VAL A 402 -4.74 -5.91 -11.61
CA VAL A 402 -4.49 -4.58 -12.18
C VAL A 402 -5.73 -4.07 -12.92
N ALA A 403 -6.38 -4.90 -13.74
CA ALA A 403 -7.60 -4.49 -14.44
C ALA A 403 -8.74 -4.14 -13.47
N SER A 404 -8.92 -4.92 -12.40
CA SER A 404 -9.95 -4.66 -11.39
C SER A 404 -9.66 -3.38 -10.63
N PHE A 405 -8.40 -3.16 -10.24
CA PHE A 405 -7.95 -1.94 -9.59
C PHE A 405 -8.17 -0.71 -10.48
N MET A 406 -7.72 -0.76 -11.74
CA MET A 406 -7.89 0.35 -12.68
C MET A 406 -9.36 0.66 -12.96
N THR A 407 -10.21 -0.37 -12.94
CA THR A 407 -11.64 -0.15 -13.12
C THR A 407 -12.27 0.55 -11.93
N VAL A 408 -11.96 0.13 -10.69
CA VAL A 408 -12.39 0.85 -9.48
C VAL A 408 -11.85 2.28 -9.50
N TRP A 409 -10.58 2.44 -9.84
CA TRP A 409 -9.94 3.75 -9.93
C TRP A 409 -10.66 4.67 -10.92
N ASN A 410 -11.06 4.15 -12.08
CA ASN A 410 -11.82 4.89 -13.07
C ASN A 410 -13.18 5.39 -12.57
N HIS A 411 -13.82 4.68 -11.64
CA HIS A 411 -15.07 5.17 -11.01
C HIS A 411 -14.83 6.26 -9.95
N ILE A 412 -13.66 6.27 -9.30
CA ILE A 412 -13.34 7.21 -8.23
C ILE A 412 -12.65 8.48 -8.77
N GLN A 413 -11.72 8.31 -9.70
CA GLN A 413 -10.87 9.35 -10.29
C GLN A 413 -10.73 9.10 -11.81
N PRO A 414 -11.78 9.34 -12.61
CA PRO A 414 -11.83 8.96 -14.03
C PRO A 414 -10.72 9.61 -14.87
N GLU A 415 -10.42 10.89 -14.65
CA GLU A 415 -9.39 11.62 -15.40
C GLU A 415 -7.99 11.05 -15.11
N TYR A 416 -7.66 10.85 -13.83
CA TYR A 416 -6.39 10.22 -13.43
C TYR A 416 -6.28 8.79 -13.96
N ALA A 417 -7.35 8.00 -13.90
CA ALA A 417 -7.36 6.63 -14.41
C ALA A 417 -7.14 6.57 -15.93
N ALA A 418 -7.79 7.46 -16.68
CA ALA A 418 -7.62 7.56 -18.12
C ALA A 418 -6.19 7.94 -18.50
N ASN A 419 -5.59 8.89 -17.77
CA ASN A 419 -4.19 9.29 -17.98
C ASN A 419 -3.23 8.16 -17.63
N MET A 420 -3.38 7.52 -16.47
CA MET A 420 -2.48 6.45 -16.01
C MET A 420 -2.56 5.18 -16.88
N TRP A 421 -3.72 4.86 -17.45
CA TRP A 421 -3.93 3.62 -18.20
C TRP A 421 -4.12 3.83 -19.70
N ASN A 422 -5.20 4.51 -20.11
CA ASN A 422 -5.59 4.57 -21.52
C ASN A 422 -4.59 5.36 -22.35
N GLU A 423 -4.27 6.59 -21.93
CA GLU A 423 -3.30 7.43 -22.64
C GLU A 423 -1.90 6.83 -22.58
N ALA A 424 -1.53 6.31 -21.41
CA ALA A 424 -0.26 5.64 -21.17
C ALA A 424 -0.04 4.43 -22.09
N LEU A 425 -1.07 3.59 -22.25
CA LEU A 425 -1.04 2.43 -23.12
C LEU A 425 -1.00 2.85 -24.59
N ASN A 426 -1.81 3.85 -24.97
CA ASN A 426 -1.81 4.39 -26.32
C ASN A 426 -0.42 4.92 -26.74
N LYS A 427 0.25 5.66 -25.84
CA LYS A 427 1.63 6.12 -26.08
C LYS A 427 2.59 4.95 -26.32
N ARG A 428 2.48 3.86 -25.55
CA ARG A 428 3.33 2.68 -25.68
C ARG A 428 3.06 1.88 -26.96
N LEU A 429 1.80 1.82 -27.37
CA LEU A 429 1.38 1.11 -28.59
C LEU A 429 1.48 1.96 -29.86
N GLY A 430 1.78 3.26 -29.74
CA GLY A 430 1.79 4.18 -30.88
C GLY A 430 0.39 4.45 -31.45
N THR A 431 -0.66 4.26 -30.64
CA THR A 431 -2.06 4.48 -31.03
C THR A 431 -2.57 5.82 -30.48
N GLN A 432 -3.65 6.33 -31.06
CA GLN A 432 -4.35 7.51 -30.53
C GLN A 432 -5.66 7.07 -29.86
N VAL A 433 -6.07 7.82 -28.83
CA VAL A 433 -7.41 7.67 -28.24
C VAL A 433 -8.43 8.04 -29.33
N SER A 434 -9.32 7.12 -29.69
CA SER A 434 -10.47 7.41 -30.57
C SER A 434 -11.58 8.11 -29.82
#